data_AF-A0A382JVU5-F1
#
_entry.id   AF-A0A382JVU5-F1
#
_cell.length_a   1.000
_cell.length_b   1.000
_cell.length_c   1.000
_cell.angle_alpha   90.00
_cell.angle_beta   90.00
_cell.angle_gamma   90.00
#
_symmetry.space_group_name_H-M   'P 1'
#
loop_
_entity.id
_entity.type
_entity.pdbx_description
1 polymer ?
#
loop_
_entity_poly.entity_id
_entity_poly.type
_entity_poly.pdbx_seq_one_letter_code
_entity_poly.pdbx_strand_id
1 'polypeptide(L)'
;MVNLHLSFLSTCMLLWASFSIMPSLEGAQKNLHIGTSYRGIAEKLITAALADSFAYNRLAELTDSFGPRFSGTKNLEDAID
;
A
#
# COMPACT_ATOMS: atom_id res chain seq x y z
N MET A 1 41.33 29.85 31.43
CA MET A 1 40.29 30.19 30.43
C MET A 1 40.09 29.14 29.34
N VAL A 2 40.98 28.16 29.13
CA VAL A 2 40.89 27.17 28.03
C VAL A 2 39.91 26.00 28.30
N ASN A 3 39.69 25.64 29.57
CA ASN A 3 38.88 24.47 29.94
C ASN A 3 37.37 24.63 29.74
N LEU A 4 36.83 25.86 29.75
CA LEU A 4 35.40 26.11 29.57
C LEU A 4 34.98 25.97 28.10
N HIS A 5 35.83 26.34 27.15
CA HIS A 5 35.53 26.18 25.72
C HIS A 5 35.58 24.71 25.28
N LEU A 6 36.43 23.90 25.93
CA LEU A 6 36.59 22.48 25.63
C LEU A 6 35.42 21.62 26.14
N SER A 7 34.81 21.99 27.27
CA SER A 7 33.60 21.32 27.78
C SER A 7 32.36 21.62 26.93
N PHE A 8 32.20 22.86 26.44
CA PHE A 8 31.10 23.22 25.52
C PHE A 8 31.17 22.46 24.19
N LEU A 9 32.37 22.27 23.63
CA LEU A 9 32.57 21.51 22.40
C LEU A 9 32.27 20.01 22.60
N SER A 10 32.64 19.45 23.76
CA SER A 10 32.38 18.05 24.12
C SER A 10 30.89 17.77 24.33
N THR A 11 30.16 18.66 25.00
CA THR A 11 28.70 18.51 25.17
C THR A 11 27.95 18.64 23.85
N CYS A 12 28.42 19.52 22.95
CA CYS A 12 27.84 19.67 21.61
C CYS A 12 28.05 18.40 20.77
N MET A 13 29.25 17.78 20.86
CA MET A 13 29.55 16.54 20.15
C MET A 13 28.71 15.34 20.63
N LEU A 14 28.42 15.27 21.94
CA LEU A 14 27.58 14.21 22.54
C LEU A 14 26.08 14.40 22.20
N LEU A 15 25.60 15.64 22.14
CA LEU A 15 24.23 15.96 21.70
C LEU A 15 24.04 15.65 20.21
N TRP A 16 25.04 15.93 19.37
CA TRP A 16 25.01 15.62 17.93
C TRP A 16 25.01 14.10 17.66
N ALA A 17 25.81 13.35 18.43
CA ALA A 17 25.84 11.89 18.37
C ALA A 17 24.49 11.28 18.76
N SER A 18 23.79 11.84 19.76
CA SER A 18 22.47 11.38 20.18
C SER A 18 21.38 11.67 19.14
N PHE A 19 21.48 12.78 18.41
CA PHE A 19 20.51 13.16 17.37
C PHE A 19 20.60 12.28 16.11
N SER A 20 21.80 11.78 15.77
CA SER A 20 22.00 10.91 14.60
C SER A 20 21.51 9.47 14.79
N ILE A 21 21.21 9.06 16.02
CA ILE A 21 20.78 7.68 16.32
C ILE A 21 19.25 7.57 16.35
N MET A 22 18.49 8.66 16.16
CA MET A 22 17.02 8.57 16.08
C MET A 22 16.62 7.81 14.79
N PRO A 23 16.10 6.56 14.88
CA PRO A 23 15.46 5.97 13.71
C PRO A 23 14.19 6.78 13.47
N SER A 24 14.10 7.42 12.30
CA SER A 24 12.91 8.09 11.82
C SER A 24 11.75 7.08 11.76
N LEU A 25 10.90 7.06 12.79
CA LEU A 25 9.68 6.27 12.85
C LEU A 25 8.44 7.10 12.47
N GLU A 26 8.57 8.42 12.31
CA GLU A 26 7.48 9.32 11.92
C GLU A 26 6.79 8.91 10.61
N GLY A 27 7.54 8.32 9.65
CA GLY A 27 7.00 7.93 8.34
C GLY A 27 6.16 6.64 8.34
N ALA A 28 6.38 5.73 9.31
CA ALA A 28 5.72 4.43 9.34
C ALA A 28 4.34 4.48 10.03
N GLN A 29 4.16 5.40 10.98
CA GLN A 29 2.97 5.46 11.82
C GLN A 29 1.71 5.94 11.08
N LYS A 30 1.85 6.71 9.98
CA LYS A 30 0.70 7.23 9.23
C LYS A 30 -0.07 6.14 8.45
N ASN A 31 0.60 5.07 8.00
CA ASN A 31 -0.02 4.00 7.21
C ASN A 31 -0.59 2.87 8.09
N LEU A 32 -0.01 2.67 9.27
CA LEU A 32 -0.37 1.57 10.18
C LEU A 32 -1.84 1.65 10.65
N HIS A 33 -2.37 2.86 10.84
CA HIS A 33 -3.73 3.04 11.36
C HIS A 33 -4.83 2.62 10.37
N ILE A 34 -4.69 2.97 9.09
CA ILE A 34 -5.66 2.55 8.05
C ILE A 34 -5.56 1.03 7.84
N GLY A 35 -4.34 0.51 7.71
CA GLY A 35 -4.12 -0.93 7.51
C GLY A 35 -4.71 -1.78 8.64
N THR A 36 -4.49 -1.39 9.90
CA THR A 36 -5.06 -2.11 11.06
C THR A 36 -6.57 -2.02 11.15
N SER A 37 -7.16 -0.85 10.83
CA SER A 37 -8.62 -0.64 10.88
C SER A 37 -9.39 -1.52 9.87
N TYR A 38 -8.83 -1.74 8.69
CA TYR A 38 -9.53 -2.46 7.61
C TYR A 38 -9.05 -3.91 7.41
N ARG A 39 -8.03 -4.38 8.15
CA ARG A 39 -7.44 -5.71 7.94
C ARG A 39 -8.47 -6.84 7.99
N GLY A 40 -9.36 -6.86 8.98
CA GLY A 40 -10.38 -7.90 9.08
C GLY A 40 -11.42 -7.86 7.95
N ILE A 41 -11.72 -6.68 7.40
CA ILE A 41 -12.61 -6.53 6.24
C ILE A 41 -11.89 -7.01 4.97
N ALA A 42 -10.63 -6.63 4.80
CA ALA A 42 -9.80 -7.06 3.68
C ALA A 42 -9.63 -8.59 3.67
N GLU A 43 -9.34 -9.21 4.82
CA GLU A 43 -9.22 -10.67 4.94
C GLU A 43 -10.51 -11.40 4.55
N LYS A 44 -11.68 -10.87 4.93
CA LYS A 44 -12.98 -11.41 4.50
C LYS A 44 -13.16 -11.33 2.98
N LEU A 45 -12.85 -10.18 2.38
CA LEU A 45 -12.95 -9.98 0.93
C LEU A 45 -12.00 -10.90 0.17
N ILE A 46 -10.75 -11.03 0.64
CA ILE A 46 -9.75 -11.91 0.05
C ILE A 46 -10.21 -13.37 0.14
N THR A 47 -10.67 -13.80 1.31
CA THR A 47 -11.15 -15.18 1.51
C THR A 47 -12.34 -15.47 0.59
N ALA A 48 -13.31 -14.56 0.49
CA ALA A 48 -14.45 -14.72 -0.39
C ALA A 48 -14.04 -14.75 -1.87
N ALA A 49 -13.12 -13.87 -2.29
CA ALA A 49 -12.64 -13.80 -3.67
C ALA A 49 -11.84 -15.04 -4.09
N LEU A 50 -11.15 -15.70 -3.16
CA LEU A 50 -10.37 -16.91 -3.43
C LEU A 50 -11.20 -18.20 -3.34
N ALA A 51 -12.36 -18.16 -2.69
CA ALA A 51 -13.23 -19.33 -2.51
C ALA A 51 -14.10 -19.64 -3.74
N ASP A 52 -14.22 -18.71 -4.68
CA ASP A 52 -15.13 -18.80 -5.82
C ASP A 52 -14.41 -18.54 -7.14
N SER A 53 -14.86 -19.21 -8.22
CA SER A 53 -14.35 -19.03 -9.58
C SER A 53 -15.21 -18.05 -10.40
N PHE A 54 -16.18 -17.36 -9.81
CA PHE A 54 -17.08 -16.43 -10.49
C PHE A 54 -16.38 -15.46 -11.44
N ALA A 55 -15.32 -14.79 -10.99
CA ALA A 55 -14.58 -13.82 -11.81
C ALA A 55 -13.93 -14.49 -13.04
N TYR A 56 -13.41 -15.70 -12.88
CA TYR A 56 -12.82 -16.46 -13.97
C TYR A 56 -13.89 -16.89 -14.98
N ASN A 57 -15.03 -17.41 -14.51
CA ASN A 57 -16.12 -17.85 -15.38
C ASN A 57 -16.72 -16.68 -16.17
N ARG A 58 -16.89 -15.50 -15.55
CA ARG A 58 -17.35 -14.30 -16.27
C ARG A 58 -16.33 -13.81 -17.29
N LEU A 59 -15.04 -13.90 -16.99
CA LEU A 59 -14.01 -13.58 -17.97
C LEU A 59 -14.04 -14.55 -19.16
N ALA A 60 -14.18 -15.85 -18.91
CA ALA A 60 -14.28 -16.88 -19.93
C ALA A 60 -15.51 -16.65 -20.83
N GLU A 61 -16.67 -16.35 -20.25
CA GLU A 61 -17.86 -15.97 -21.01
C GLU A 61 -17.60 -14.75 -21.91
N LEU A 62 -16.91 -13.73 -21.38
CA LEU A 62 -16.57 -12.53 -22.13
C LEU A 62 -15.59 -12.78 -23.29
N THR A 63 -14.67 -13.72 -23.15
CA THR A 63 -13.69 -14.05 -24.20
C THR A 63 -14.26 -15.02 -25.23
N ASP A 64 -14.99 -16.03 -24.78
CA ASP A 64 -15.40 -17.17 -25.60
C ASP A 64 -16.70 -16.89 -26.36
N SER A 65 -17.59 -16.04 -25.81
CA SER A 65 -18.87 -15.70 -26.44
C SER A 65 -18.78 -14.46 -27.33
N PHE A 66 -18.09 -13.40 -26.88
CA PHE A 66 -18.07 -12.11 -27.60
C PHE A 66 -16.76 -11.81 -28.33
N GLY A 67 -15.61 -12.38 -27.93
CA GLY A 67 -14.34 -12.10 -28.60
C GLY A 67 -13.91 -10.61 -28.54
N PRO A 68 -13.35 -10.03 -29.62
CA PRO A 68 -12.88 -8.64 -29.65
C PRO A 68 -14.02 -7.60 -29.55
N ARG A 69 -13.95 -6.74 -28.52
CA ARG A 69 -14.98 -5.72 -28.20
C ARG A 69 -14.52 -4.30 -28.57
N PHE A 70 -14.26 -4.09 -29.86
CA PHE A 70 -13.94 -2.75 -30.35
C PHE A 70 -15.17 -1.84 -30.29
N SER A 71 -14.96 -0.57 -29.94
CA SER A 71 -16.03 0.43 -29.86
C SER A 71 -16.82 0.54 -31.16
N GLY A 72 -18.15 0.58 -31.05
CA GLY A 72 -19.07 0.68 -32.19
C GLY A 72 -19.33 -0.63 -32.93
N THR A 73 -18.83 -1.77 -32.43
CA THR A 73 -19.16 -3.09 -32.96
C THR A 73 -20.32 -3.72 -32.20
N LYS A 74 -21.08 -4.62 -32.86
CA LYS A 74 -22.17 -5.35 -32.23
C LYS A 74 -21.72 -6.18 -31.02
N ASN A 75 -20.51 -6.72 -31.05
CA ASN A 75 -19.95 -7.52 -29.97
C ASN A 75 -19.71 -6.71 -28.68
N LEU A 76 -19.53 -5.39 -28.78
CA LEU A 76 -19.47 -4.55 -27.58
C LEU A 76 -20.86 -4.36 -26.98
N GLU A 77 -21.86 -4.05 -27.81
CA GLU A 77 -23.25 -3.87 -27.37
C GLU A 77 -23.79 -5.16 -26.74
N ASP A 78 -23.62 -6.30 -27.43
CA ASP A 78 -24.07 -7.61 -26.94
C ASP A 78 -23.37 -8.04 -25.63
N ALA A 79 -22.16 -7.52 -25.33
CA ALA A 79 -21.44 -7.81 -24.08
C ALA A 79 -21.81 -6.88 -22.91
N ILE A 80 -22.52 -5.79 -23.19
CA ILE A 80 -23.00 -4.81 -22.20
C ILE A 80 -24.45 -5.13 -21.79
N ASP A 81 -25.27 -5.58 -22.75
CA ASP A 81 -26.65 -6.03 -22.55
C ASP A 81 -26.76 -7.22 -21.55
#